data_AF-A0A946AIP4-F1
#
_entry.id   AF-A0A946AIP4-F1
#
_cell.length_a   1.000
_cell.length_b   1.000
_cell.length_c   1.000
_cell.angle_alpha   90.00
_cell.angle_beta   90.00
_cell.angle_gamma   90.00
#
_symmetry.space_group_name_H-M   'P 1'
#
loop_
_entity.id
_entity.type
_entity.pdbx_description
1 polymer ?
#
loop_
_entity_poly.entity_id
_entity_poly.type
_entity_poly.pdbx_seq_one_letter_code
_entity_poly.pdbx_strand_id
1 'polypeptide(L)'
;MAPDVLPEHDGAYLFRTRCNSCHTFGGGDHDLGPDLAGVTFTRPEAWLQKWLSDPSAMIDGGDPTAVDLYTQYNEIRMPNLKLSGEDISRLMDYLRIQDKRLGFDTGEKDERENAPAGHHDHDHDHAHEHEAQEQAHEQAHEEHGGHSHDEG
;
A
#
# COMPACT_ATOMS: atom_id res chain seq x y z
N MET A 1 0.82 19.12 15.51
CA MET A 1 0.75 17.71 15.07
C MET A 1 1.13 16.82 16.24
N ALA A 2 0.28 15.88 16.63
CA ALA A 2 0.71 14.76 17.47
C ALA A 2 1.58 13.82 16.61
N PRO A 3 2.64 13.22 17.15
CA PRO A 3 3.40 12.20 16.43
C PRO A 3 2.48 11.02 16.10
N ASP A 4 2.61 10.50 14.88
CA ASP A 4 1.99 9.27 14.40
C ASP A 4 2.56 8.06 15.19
N VAL A 5 2.19 7.96 16.46
CA VAL A 5 2.52 6.81 17.31
C VAL A 5 1.48 5.75 16.98
N LEU A 6 1.83 4.86 16.06
CA LEU A 6 1.09 3.61 15.87
C LEU A 6 0.92 2.96 17.25
N PRO A 7 -0.30 2.59 17.67
CA PRO A 7 -0.52 1.93 18.95
C PRO A 7 0.46 0.75 19.11
N GLU A 8 1.02 0.55 20.30
CA GLU A 8 2.02 -0.52 20.54
C GLU A 8 1.50 -1.94 20.23
N HIS A 9 0.19 -2.06 20.14
CA HIS A 9 -0.49 -3.30 19.77
C HIS A 9 -0.92 -3.36 18.31
N ASP A 10 -0.68 -2.33 17.50
CA ASP A 10 -1.02 -2.34 16.08
C ASP A 10 -0.19 -3.38 15.32
N GLY A 11 -0.81 -4.07 14.37
CA GLY A 11 -0.15 -5.13 13.60
C GLY A 11 1.09 -4.63 12.84
N ALA A 12 1.07 -3.40 12.32
CA ALA A 12 2.22 -2.81 11.64
C ALA A 12 3.37 -2.50 12.62
N TYR A 13 3.03 -2.05 13.83
CA TYR A 13 4.03 -1.82 14.89
C TYR A 13 4.66 -3.15 15.34
N LEU A 14 3.85 -4.18 15.56
CA LEU A 14 4.32 -5.52 15.93
C LEU A 14 5.26 -6.08 14.85
N PHE A 15 4.88 -6.01 13.58
CA PHE A 15 5.75 -6.45 12.49
C PHE A 15 7.09 -5.72 12.48
N ARG A 16 7.06 -4.37 12.54
CA ARG A 16 8.26 -3.53 12.50
C ARG A 16 9.22 -3.82 13.65
N THR A 17 8.70 -4.09 14.85
CA THR A 17 9.51 -4.23 16.07
C THR A 17 9.87 -5.67 16.39
N ARG A 18 9.13 -6.67 15.88
CA ARG A 18 9.29 -8.08 16.26
C ARG A 18 9.61 -9.03 15.09
N CYS A 19 9.32 -8.64 13.84
CA CYS A 19 9.44 -9.54 12.68
C CYS A 19 10.49 -9.06 11.67
N ASN A 20 10.54 -7.75 11.40
CA ASN A 20 11.38 -7.14 10.37
C ASN A 20 12.90 -7.24 10.62
N SER A 21 13.33 -7.72 11.80
CA SER A 21 14.75 -8.01 12.06
C SER A 21 15.25 -9.27 11.34
N CYS A 22 14.35 -10.19 11.01
CA CYS A 22 14.68 -11.49 10.42
C CYS A 22 13.95 -11.76 9.10
N HIS A 23 12.81 -11.11 8.89
CA HIS A 23 11.95 -11.30 7.73
C HIS A 23 11.83 -10.03 6.91
N THR A 24 11.63 -10.19 5.62
CA THR A 24 11.19 -9.13 4.73
C THR A 24 9.70 -9.28 4.39
N PHE A 25 9.19 -8.30 3.63
CA PHE A 25 7.88 -8.38 3.02
C PHE A 25 7.98 -7.90 1.56
N GLY A 26 8.16 -8.82 0.62
CA GLY A 26 8.43 -8.54 -0.80
C GLY A 26 9.89 -8.21 -1.09
N GLY A 27 10.79 -8.49 -0.16
CA GLY A 27 12.23 -8.23 -0.26
C GLY A 27 13.06 -9.44 -0.67
N GLY A 28 12.43 -10.62 -0.80
CA GLY A 28 13.11 -11.90 -0.99
C GLY A 28 13.64 -12.51 0.31
N ASP A 29 14.00 -13.79 0.25
CA ASP A 29 14.43 -14.54 1.42
C ASP A 29 15.74 -13.99 2.02
N HIS A 30 15.85 -14.07 3.35
CA HIS A 30 17.04 -13.68 4.10
C HIS A 30 17.67 -14.89 4.81
N ASP A 31 18.96 -14.81 5.15
CA ASP A 31 19.68 -15.85 5.91
C ASP A 31 19.03 -16.26 7.24
N LEU A 32 18.19 -15.38 7.82
CA LEU A 32 17.53 -15.60 9.11
C LEU A 32 16.08 -16.07 8.96
N GLY A 33 15.48 -15.94 7.78
CA GLY A 33 14.09 -16.30 7.57
C GLY A 33 13.56 -15.98 6.17
N PRO A 34 12.46 -16.66 5.76
CA PRO A 34 11.80 -16.45 4.48
C PRO A 34 11.20 -15.06 4.33
N ASP A 35 10.96 -14.66 3.09
CA ASP A 35 10.06 -13.56 2.77
C ASP A 35 8.62 -13.90 3.16
N LEU A 36 7.89 -12.93 3.71
CA LEU A 36 6.51 -13.13 4.15
C LEU A 36 5.46 -12.72 3.11
N ALA A 37 5.88 -12.25 1.93
CA ALA A 37 4.96 -11.96 0.84
C ALA A 37 4.18 -13.23 0.41
N GLY A 38 2.86 -13.12 0.42
CA GLY A 38 1.93 -14.21 0.12
C GLY A 38 1.80 -15.25 1.24
N VAL A 39 2.35 -15.02 2.44
CA VAL A 39 2.36 -16.03 3.50
C VAL A 39 0.95 -16.42 3.94
N THR A 40 0.01 -15.46 3.96
CA THR A 40 -1.38 -15.72 4.37
C THR A 40 -2.18 -16.51 3.32
N PHE A 41 -1.63 -16.66 2.12
CA PHE A 41 -2.19 -17.42 1.01
C PHE A 41 -1.56 -18.81 0.87
N THR A 42 -0.27 -18.90 1.17
CA THR A 42 0.50 -20.14 1.02
C THR A 42 0.40 -21.06 2.23
N ARG A 43 -0.05 -20.56 3.38
CA ARG A 43 -0.18 -21.33 4.63
C ARG A 43 -1.54 -21.13 5.27
N PRO A 44 -2.14 -22.20 5.83
CA PRO A 44 -3.40 -22.08 6.55
C PRO A 44 -3.28 -21.12 7.74
N GLU A 45 -4.28 -20.28 7.95
CA GLU A 45 -4.31 -19.32 9.06
C GLU A 45 -4.11 -19.99 10.43
N ALA A 46 -4.76 -21.15 10.66
CA ALA A 46 -4.59 -21.90 11.90
C ALA A 46 -3.15 -22.40 12.11
N TRP A 47 -2.44 -22.73 11.03
CA TRP A 47 -1.03 -23.12 11.10
C TRP A 47 -0.16 -21.92 11.47
N LEU A 48 -0.39 -20.77 10.83
CA LEU A 48 0.34 -19.52 11.12
C LEU A 48 0.12 -19.05 12.57
N GLN A 49 -1.11 -19.10 13.08
CA GLN A 49 -1.39 -18.75 14.46
C GLN A 49 -0.67 -19.67 15.46
N LYS A 50 -0.65 -20.98 15.19
CA LYS A 50 0.06 -21.96 16.03
C LYS A 50 1.57 -21.72 15.98
N TRP A 51 2.11 -21.46 14.79
CA TRP A 51 3.52 -21.15 14.58
C TRP A 51 3.94 -19.90 15.36
N LEU A 52 3.19 -18.81 15.25
CA LEU A 52 3.48 -17.56 15.96
C LEU A 52 3.35 -17.69 17.49
N SER A 53 2.53 -18.63 17.97
CA SER A 53 2.37 -18.89 19.41
C SER A 53 3.54 -19.68 20.01
N ASP A 54 3.98 -20.75 19.33
CA ASP A 54 5.12 -21.54 19.80
C ASP A 54 5.86 -22.26 18.65
N PRO A 55 6.81 -21.58 17.97
CA PRO A 55 7.55 -22.16 16.84
C PRO A 55 8.35 -23.40 17.25
N SER A 56 9.01 -23.35 18.41
CA SER A 56 9.81 -24.47 18.92
C SER A 56 8.99 -25.73 19.12
N ALA A 57 7.78 -25.62 19.66
CA ALA A 57 6.90 -26.77 19.86
C ALA A 57 6.45 -27.40 18.54
N MET A 58 6.34 -26.64 17.45
CA MET A 58 6.02 -27.19 16.13
C MET A 58 7.22 -27.93 15.53
N ILE A 59 8.43 -27.38 15.66
CA ILE A 59 9.66 -28.06 15.22
C ILE A 59 9.88 -29.34 16.04
N ASP A 60 9.83 -29.25 17.37
CA ASP A 60 10.07 -30.38 18.28
C ASP A 60 8.96 -31.43 18.21
N GLY A 61 7.73 -30.99 17.89
CA GLY A 61 6.59 -31.86 17.60
C GLY A 61 6.68 -32.57 16.25
N GLY A 62 7.67 -32.25 15.41
CA GLY A 62 7.89 -32.87 14.12
C GLY A 62 6.88 -32.46 13.05
N ASP A 63 6.31 -31.24 13.13
CA ASP A 63 5.49 -30.71 12.03
C ASP A 63 6.36 -30.66 10.76
N PRO A 64 5.96 -31.34 9.67
CA PRO A 64 6.83 -31.50 8.51
C PRO A 64 7.18 -30.15 7.87
N THR A 65 6.23 -29.22 7.83
CA THR A 65 6.48 -27.89 7.27
C THR A 65 7.43 -27.09 8.15
N ALA A 66 7.27 -27.15 9.48
CA ALA A 66 8.18 -26.49 10.42
C ALA A 66 9.61 -27.04 10.34
N VAL A 67 9.76 -28.37 10.28
CA VAL A 67 11.08 -29.04 10.19
C VAL A 67 11.75 -28.75 8.85
N ASP A 68 10.98 -28.76 7.75
CA ASP A 68 11.50 -28.42 6.42
C ASP A 68 11.98 -26.96 6.37
N LEU A 69 11.21 -26.02 6.93
CA LEU A 69 11.62 -24.62 7.01
C LEU A 69 12.86 -24.46 7.89
N TYR A 70 12.90 -25.09 9.07
CA TYR A 70 14.07 -25.08 9.93
C TYR A 70 15.34 -25.55 9.20
N THR A 71 15.24 -26.63 8.43
CA THR A 71 16.36 -27.18 7.66
C THR A 71 16.78 -26.24 6.51
N GLN A 72 15.81 -25.61 5.83
CA GLN A 72 16.07 -24.68 4.73
C GLN A 72 16.75 -23.38 5.20
N TYR A 73 16.42 -22.90 6.40
CA TYR A 73 16.91 -21.63 6.94
C TYR A 73 18.01 -21.85 7.99
N ASN A 74 19.07 -22.55 7.59
CA ASN A 74 20.32 -22.74 8.34
C ASN A 74 20.17 -23.35 9.74
N GLU A 75 19.11 -24.13 9.97
CA GLU A 75 18.82 -24.71 11.29
C GLU A 75 18.71 -23.63 12.38
N ILE A 76 18.29 -22.41 12.00
CA ILE A 76 18.04 -21.32 12.92
C ILE A 76 16.60 -21.42 13.40
N ARG A 77 16.42 -21.58 14.72
CA ARG A 77 15.08 -21.61 15.33
C ARG A 77 14.51 -20.20 15.43
N MET A 78 13.32 -19.99 14.89
CA MET A 78 12.55 -18.78 15.18
C MET A 78 12.24 -18.73 16.69
N PRO A 79 12.66 -17.68 17.41
CA PRO A 79 12.41 -17.60 18.85
C PRO A 79 10.92 -17.43 19.14
N ASN A 80 10.47 -17.96 20.26
CA ASN A 80 9.12 -17.68 20.75
C ASN A 80 9.06 -16.24 21.28
N LEU A 81 8.37 -15.38 20.53
CA LEU A 81 8.25 -13.94 20.81
C LEU A 81 7.26 -13.61 21.93
N LYS A 82 6.61 -14.61 22.53
CA LYS A 82 5.64 -14.49 23.62
C LYS A 82 4.49 -13.53 23.30
N LEU A 83 4.01 -13.60 22.05
CA LEU A 83 2.86 -12.82 21.60
C LEU A 83 1.58 -13.31 22.28
N SER A 84 0.70 -12.38 22.66
CA SER A 84 -0.65 -12.73 23.10
C SER A 84 -1.51 -13.18 21.92
N GLY A 85 -2.61 -13.89 22.18
CA GLY A 85 -3.55 -14.26 21.11
C GLY A 85 -4.11 -13.04 20.35
N GLU A 86 -4.27 -11.92 21.04
CA GLU A 86 -4.72 -10.66 20.45
C GLU A 86 -3.64 -10.04 19.54
N ASP A 87 -2.38 -10.02 19.98
CA ASP A 87 -1.26 -9.53 19.17
C ASP A 87 -1.05 -10.41 17.93
N ILE A 88 -1.20 -11.74 18.07
CA ILE A 88 -1.16 -12.67 16.93
C ILE A 88 -2.28 -12.33 15.94
N SER A 89 -3.52 -12.12 16.39
CA SER A 89 -4.63 -11.75 15.52
C SER A 89 -4.35 -10.46 14.75
N ARG A 90 -3.86 -9.42 15.44
CA ARG A 90 -3.54 -8.13 14.83
C ARG A 90 -2.38 -8.23 13.83
N LEU A 91 -1.37 -9.04 14.13
CA LEU A 91 -0.28 -9.33 13.20
C LEU A 91 -0.80 -10.07 11.97
N MET A 92 -1.66 -11.08 12.14
CA MET A 92 -2.28 -11.81 11.04
C MET A 92 -3.09 -10.89 10.13
N ASP A 93 -3.86 -9.95 10.70
CA ASP A 93 -4.60 -8.95 9.92
C ASP A 93 -3.65 -8.04 9.13
N TYR A 94 -2.55 -7.59 9.75
CA TYR A 94 -1.53 -6.80 9.06
C TYR A 94 -0.90 -7.55 7.89
N LEU A 95 -0.48 -8.81 8.09
CA LEU A 95 0.11 -9.65 7.03
C LEU A 95 -0.89 -9.83 5.89
N ARG A 96 -2.17 -10.10 6.19
CA ARG A 96 -3.23 -10.25 5.19
C ARG A 96 -3.45 -8.97 4.37
N ILE A 97 -3.40 -7.80 5.02
CA ILE A 97 -3.50 -6.51 4.34
C ILE A 97 -2.28 -6.27 3.44
N GLN A 98 -1.07 -6.59 3.89
CA GLN A 98 0.14 -6.43 3.08
C GLN A 98 0.13 -7.38 1.87
N ASP A 99 -0.27 -8.63 2.06
CA ASP A 99 -0.41 -9.59 0.97
C ASP A 99 -1.38 -9.07 -0.10
N LYS A 100 -2.55 -8.56 0.32
CA LYS A 100 -3.51 -7.92 -0.60
C LYS A 100 -2.92 -6.72 -1.34
N ARG A 101 -2.09 -5.91 -0.68
CA ARG A 101 -1.42 -4.75 -1.32
C ARG A 101 -0.39 -5.18 -2.36
N LEU A 102 0.23 -6.34 -2.19
CA LEU A 102 1.15 -6.93 -3.16
C LEU A 102 0.43 -7.72 -4.27
N GLY A 103 -0.91 -7.72 -4.30
CA GLY A 103 -1.69 -8.41 -5.32
C GLY A 103 -1.92 -9.89 -5.04
N PHE A 104 -1.69 -10.34 -3.81
CA PHE A 104 -2.19 -11.64 -3.37
C PHE A 104 -3.65 -11.45 -2.91
N ASP A 105 -4.60 -11.84 -3.74
CA ASP A 105 -6.02 -11.85 -3.40
C ASP A 105 -6.64 -13.22 -3.70
N THR A 106 -7.68 -13.58 -2.94
CA THR A 106 -8.36 -14.86 -3.10
C THR A 106 -9.37 -14.77 -4.23
N GLY A 107 -8.99 -14.26 -5.40
CA GLY A 107 -9.82 -14.24 -6.61
C GLY A 107 -11.29 -13.89 -6.35
N GLU A 108 -11.58 -12.88 -5.53
CA GLU A 108 -12.91 -12.26 -5.52
C GLU A 108 -12.88 -11.29 -6.68
N LYS A 109 -13.29 -11.83 -7.82
CA LYS A 109 -13.44 -11.21 -9.14
C LYS A 109 -13.20 -9.70 -9.17
N ASP A 110 -12.15 -9.37 -9.89
CA ASP A 110 -11.93 -8.07 -10.51
C ASP A 110 -13.22 -7.56 -11.20
N GLU A 111 -13.92 -6.65 -10.53
CA GLU A 111 -14.89 -5.72 -11.15
C GLU A 111 -14.30 -4.30 -11.27
N ARG A 112 -12.96 -4.19 -11.28
CA ARG A 112 -12.25 -2.93 -11.61
C ARG A 112 -11.64 -2.95 -13.01
N GLU A 113 -11.72 -4.06 -13.74
CA GLU A 113 -11.40 -4.16 -15.16
C GLU A 113 -12.57 -3.72 -16.08
N ASN A 114 -13.22 -2.61 -15.76
CA ASN A 114 -13.95 -1.82 -16.76
C ASN A 114 -14.12 -0.34 -16.39
N ALA A 115 -13.11 0.26 -15.75
CA ALA A 115 -12.97 1.71 -15.78
C ALA A 115 -12.15 2.06 -17.03
N PRO A 116 -12.67 2.86 -17.98
CA PRO A 116 -11.91 3.23 -19.15
C PRO A 116 -10.64 3.95 -18.71
N ALA A 117 -9.51 3.49 -19.23
CA ALA A 117 -8.24 4.18 -19.16
C ALA A 117 -8.48 5.63 -19.63
N GLY A 118 -8.42 6.56 -18.69
CA GLY A 118 -8.35 7.99 -18.98
C GLY A 118 -7.01 8.26 -19.65
N HIS A 119 -7.02 8.09 -20.97
CA HIS A 119 -5.98 8.46 -21.90
C HIS A 119 -5.62 9.92 -21.67
N HIS A 120 -4.41 10.17 -21.15
CA HIS A 120 -3.86 11.51 -21.11
C HIS A 120 -3.17 11.75 -22.45
N ASP A 121 -3.95 12.15 -23.45
CA ASP A 121 -3.40 12.72 -24.68
C ASP A 121 -3.08 14.19 -24.43
N HIS A 122 -1.79 14.50 -24.48
CA HIS A 122 -1.33 15.82 -24.85
C HIS A 122 -1.24 15.83 -26.37
N ASP A 123 -2.15 16.55 -27.04
CA ASP A 123 -1.92 16.95 -28.43
C ASP A 123 -2.18 18.45 -28.59
N HIS A 124 -1.24 19.07 -29.29
CA HIS A 124 -1.18 20.48 -29.61
C HIS A 124 -1.99 20.76 -30.89
N ASP A 125 -2.18 22.06 -31.15
CA ASP A 125 -2.36 22.69 -32.46
C ASP A 125 -3.79 22.99 -33.00
N HIS A 126 -4.10 24.30 -32.91
CA HIS A 126 -4.57 25.25 -33.94
C HIS A 126 -5.65 24.95 -35.00
N ALA A 127 -6.36 26.06 -35.34
CA ALA A 127 -7.05 26.43 -36.59
C ALA A 127 -8.49 25.87 -36.78
N HIS A 128 -9.47 26.54 -37.41
CA HIS A 128 -9.82 27.91 -37.85
C HIS A 128 -11.30 27.79 -38.34
N GLU A 129 -12.12 28.85 -38.21
CA GLU A 129 -13.31 29.20 -39.06
C GLU A 129 -14.61 28.33 -38.93
N HIS A 130 -15.86 28.81 -39.06
CA HIS A 130 -16.45 30.09 -39.51
C HIS A 130 -17.96 30.18 -39.08
N GLU A 131 -18.45 31.41 -38.90
CA GLU A 131 -19.84 31.92 -39.15
C GLU A 131 -21.04 31.41 -38.32
N ALA A 132 -22.02 32.20 -37.88
CA ALA A 132 -22.33 33.63 -37.92
C ALA A 132 -23.55 33.89 -37.00
N GLN A 133 -23.67 35.08 -36.39
CA GLN A 133 -24.92 35.89 -36.27
C GLN A 133 -24.68 37.16 -35.41
N GLU A 134 -24.16 38.16 -36.11
CA GLU A 134 -24.54 39.59 -36.11
C GLU A 134 -25.62 40.05 -35.11
N GLN A 135 -25.27 40.91 -34.14
CA GLN A 135 -26.02 42.12 -33.78
C GLN A 135 -25.06 43.24 -33.35
N ALA A 136 -25.21 44.39 -34.00
CA ALA A 136 -24.35 45.56 -33.97
C ALA A 136 -24.78 46.60 -32.91
N HIS A 137 -23.80 47.20 -32.22
CA HIS A 137 -23.71 48.64 -31.86
C HIS A 137 -22.35 48.84 -31.16
N GLU A 138 -21.30 49.42 -31.77
CA GLU A 138 -21.11 50.89 -31.96
C GLU A 138 -21.05 51.56 -30.55
N GLN A 139 -19.95 52.08 -29.97
CA GLN A 139 -18.80 52.84 -30.48
C GLN A 139 -17.69 53.02 -29.42
N ALA A 140 -16.43 52.98 -29.89
CA ALA A 140 -15.28 53.83 -29.58
C ALA A 140 -14.87 54.17 -28.12
N HIS A 141 -13.80 53.52 -27.66
CA HIS A 141 -12.70 54.23 -27.00
C HIS A 141 -11.85 54.95 -28.07
N GLU A 142 -10.92 55.82 -27.63
CA GLU A 142 -10.01 56.69 -28.42
C GLU A 142 -10.68 58.04 -28.80
N GLU A 143 -10.23 59.23 -28.43
CA GLU A 143 -8.87 59.75 -28.29
C GLU A 143 -8.87 61.15 -27.60
N HIS A 144 -7.75 61.46 -26.91
CA HIS A 144 -6.99 62.71 -26.98
C HIS A 144 -7.53 64.05 -26.41
N GLY A 145 -6.60 64.73 -25.70
CA GLY A 145 -6.54 66.18 -25.47
C GLY A 145 -7.20 66.59 -24.15
N GLY A 146 -6.53 67.19 -23.16
CA GLY A 146 -5.53 68.24 -23.24
C GLY A 146 -6.18 69.58 -22.88
N HIS A 147 -5.54 70.36 -21.99
CA HIS A 147 -5.93 71.70 -21.50
C HIS A 147 -7.12 71.72 -20.51
N SER A 148 -7.21 72.51 -19.43
CA SER A 148 -6.35 73.37 -18.60
C SER A 148 -7.32 74.31 -17.85
N HIS A 149 -7.12 74.59 -16.56
CA HIS A 149 -7.58 75.82 -15.86
C HIS A 149 -9.13 76.05 -15.84
N ASP A 150 -9.82 76.73 -14.94
CA ASP A 150 -9.54 77.67 -13.85
C ASP A 150 -10.90 78.18 -13.30
N GLU A 151 -10.88 78.65 -12.05
CA GLU A 151 -11.77 79.61 -11.35
C GLU A 151 -13.30 79.43 -11.17
N GLY A 152 -13.72 79.70 -9.91
CA GLY A 152 -15.10 79.83 -9.44
C GLY A 152 -15.22 79.77 -7.93
#